data_AF-A0AAF0S4G9-F1
#
_entry.id   AF-A0AAF0S4G9-F1
#
_cell.length_a   1.000
_cell.length_b   1.000
_cell.length_c   1.000
_cell.angle_alpha   90.00
_cell.angle_beta   90.00
_cell.angle_gamma   90.00
#
_symmetry.space_group_name_H-M   'P 1'
#
loop_
_entity.id
_entity.type
_entity.pdbx_description
1 polymer ?
#
loop_
_entity_poly.entity_id
_entity_poly.type
_entity_poly.pdbx_seq_one_letter_code
_entity_poly.pdbx_strand_id
1 'polypeptide(L)'
;MDCLTKRVTVVCGHYGTGKTNLSINLAIDAAERGDKVTLIDMDVVNPYFRSSDYADVLTEKGVRVLGPNFANSNLDTPSLPAAIGNAISEGERVIIDVGGDDAGATALGVYSRQLSNADPDVIYVVNKYRSQTTVPEEAVEILGEIERAAKIKATCIANNSHLKDLTTEQTILDSLPFVEEVSKLTGLPIRFTTTPVGVALLNKIPLLYPISVYVKAPWEKAGN
;
A
#
# COMPACT_ATOMS: atom_id res chain seq x y z
N MET A 1 9.07 -14.88 -3.77
CA MET A 1 10.15 -13.98 -3.30
C MET A 1 9.61 -13.25 -2.09
N ASP A 2 10.30 -13.26 -0.94
CA ASP A 2 9.82 -12.49 0.22
C ASP A 2 10.22 -11.02 0.05
N CYS A 3 9.26 -10.17 -0.29
CA CYS A 3 9.46 -8.74 -0.47
C CYS A 3 9.30 -7.94 0.83
N LEU A 4 8.79 -8.58 1.88
CA LEU A 4 8.59 -8.01 3.21
C LEU A 4 9.79 -8.39 4.10
N THR A 5 10.66 -7.42 4.41
CA THR A 5 11.88 -7.70 5.18
C THR A 5 11.70 -7.54 6.68
N LYS A 6 10.68 -6.77 7.09
CA LYS A 6 10.39 -6.47 8.48
C LYS A 6 8.99 -6.94 8.88
N ARG A 7 8.78 -7.02 10.20
CA ARG A 7 7.49 -7.47 10.77
C ARG A 7 6.36 -6.49 10.45
N VAL A 8 6.62 -5.20 10.56
CA VAL A 8 5.66 -4.15 10.21
C VAL A 8 6.04 -3.56 8.87
N THR A 9 5.07 -3.49 7.97
CA THR A 9 5.19 -2.82 6.67
C THR A 9 4.11 -1.76 6.55
N VAL A 10 4.50 -0.53 6.24
CA VAL A 10 3.61 0.58 5.93
C VAL A 10 3.60 0.77 4.42
N VAL A 11 2.42 0.80 3.81
CA VAL A 11 2.24 1.07 2.38
C VAL A 11 1.62 2.45 2.24
N CYS A 12 2.40 3.40 1.73
CA CYS A 12 1.99 4.80 1.58
C CYS A 12 2.24 5.29 0.15
N GLY A 13 1.70 6.46 -0.20
CA GLY A 13 1.78 7.02 -1.54
C GLY A 13 0.51 7.74 -1.97
N HIS A 14 0.59 8.43 -3.10
CA HIS A 14 -0.51 9.29 -3.56
C HIS A 14 -1.82 8.55 -3.83
N TYR A 15 -2.93 9.27 -3.85
CA TYR A 15 -4.22 8.70 -4.25
C TYR A 15 -4.16 8.04 -5.64
N GLY A 16 -4.80 6.87 -5.75
CA GLY A 16 -4.84 6.10 -6.99
C GLY A 16 -3.55 5.31 -7.33
N THR A 17 -2.45 5.43 -6.59
CA THR A 17 -1.23 4.65 -6.94
C THR A 17 -1.37 3.14 -6.73
N GLY A 18 -2.52 2.65 -6.25
CA GLY A 18 -2.83 1.22 -6.13
C GLY A 18 -2.44 0.57 -4.80
N LYS A 19 -2.18 1.40 -3.77
CA LYS A 19 -1.82 0.98 -2.40
C LYS A 19 -2.67 -0.15 -1.86
N THR A 20 -3.99 0.01 -1.79
CA THR A 20 -4.88 -1.02 -1.23
C THR A 20 -4.75 -2.36 -1.92
N ASN A 21 -4.72 -2.39 -3.26
CA ASN A 21 -4.57 -3.64 -3.99
C ASN A 21 -3.19 -4.27 -3.72
N LEU A 22 -2.14 -3.46 -3.64
CA LEU A 22 -0.81 -3.92 -3.27
C LEU A 22 -0.78 -4.48 -1.83
N SER A 23 -1.34 -3.75 -0.87
CA SER A 23 -1.46 -4.16 0.54
C SER A 23 -2.18 -5.49 0.71
N ILE A 24 -3.26 -5.72 -0.05
CA ILE A 24 -4.00 -7.00 -0.09
C ILE A 24 -3.13 -8.14 -0.64
N ASN A 25 -2.45 -7.92 -1.77
CA ASN A 25 -1.56 -8.94 -2.35
C ASN A 25 -0.44 -9.30 -1.37
N LEU A 26 0.22 -8.29 -0.78
CA LEU A 26 1.29 -8.51 0.20
C LEU A 26 0.79 -9.31 1.41
N ALA A 27 -0.43 -9.05 1.88
CA ALA A 27 -1.02 -9.75 3.02
C ALA A 27 -1.37 -11.20 2.70
N ILE A 28 -2.03 -11.44 1.57
CA ILE A 28 -2.39 -12.80 1.11
C ILE A 28 -1.12 -13.61 0.87
N ASP A 29 -0.15 -13.07 0.15
CA ASP A 29 1.09 -13.78 -0.15
C ASP A 29 1.88 -14.13 1.12
N ALA A 30 1.86 -13.26 2.14
CA ALA A 30 2.49 -13.54 3.43
C ALA A 30 1.74 -14.64 4.20
N ALA A 31 0.40 -14.60 4.22
CA ALA A 31 -0.42 -15.64 4.84
C ALA A 31 -0.25 -17.00 4.14
N GLU A 32 -0.17 -17.02 2.81
CA GLU A 32 0.09 -18.24 2.01
C GLU A 32 1.50 -18.82 2.27
N ARG A 33 2.45 -18.00 2.74
CA ARG A 33 3.77 -18.46 3.23
C ARG A 33 3.74 -18.99 4.68
N GLY A 34 2.59 -18.93 5.35
CA GLY A 34 2.39 -19.39 6.72
C GLY A 34 2.56 -18.33 7.80
N ASP A 35 2.71 -17.05 7.42
CA ASP A 35 2.76 -15.97 8.40
C ASP A 35 1.38 -15.74 9.03
N LYS A 36 1.36 -15.38 10.32
CA LYS A 36 0.18 -14.76 10.92
C LYS A 36 0.18 -13.28 10.55
N VAL A 37 -0.79 -12.87 9.73
CA VAL A 37 -0.85 -11.53 9.14
C VAL A 37 -2.06 -10.76 9.65
N THR A 38 -1.81 -9.53 10.08
CA THR A 38 -2.85 -8.51 10.29
C THR A 38 -2.70 -7.40 9.26
N LEU A 39 -3.72 -7.19 8.43
CA LEU A 39 -3.85 -6.03 7.56
C LEU A 39 -4.64 -4.92 8.27
N ILE A 40 -4.04 -3.74 8.38
CA ILE A 40 -4.63 -2.56 9.02
C ILE A 40 -5.00 -1.56 7.92
N ASP A 41 -6.30 -1.27 7.81
CA ASP A 41 -6.83 -0.22 6.96
C ASP A 41 -6.84 1.11 7.72
N MET A 42 -6.08 2.09 7.23
CA MET A 42 -6.00 3.44 7.80
C MET A 42 -6.65 4.50 6.89
N ASP A 43 -7.30 4.10 5.80
CA ASP A 43 -8.00 5.04 4.93
C ASP A 43 -9.35 5.44 5.54
N VAL A 44 -9.33 6.53 6.31
CA VAL A 44 -10.50 7.11 6.99
C VAL A 44 -11.32 8.02 6.08
N VAL A 45 -10.81 8.38 4.90
CA VAL A 45 -11.44 9.37 4.00
C VAL A 45 -12.17 8.69 2.87
N ASN A 46 -11.56 7.67 2.24
CA ASN A 46 -12.09 7.12 1.01
C ASN A 46 -13.27 6.17 1.29
N PRO A 47 -14.49 6.47 0.80
CA PRO A 47 -15.64 5.59 1.00
C PRO A 47 -15.63 4.35 0.08
N TYR A 48 -14.71 4.29 -0.90
CA TYR A 48 -14.62 3.22 -1.89
C TYR A 48 -13.21 2.62 -1.92
N PHE A 49 -13.06 1.34 -2.26
CA PHE A 49 -11.74 0.70 -2.44
C PHE A 49 -10.92 0.59 -1.17
N ARG A 50 -11.57 0.43 -0.02
CA ARG A 50 -10.88 0.21 1.25
C ARG A 50 -10.49 -1.25 1.40
N SER A 51 -9.36 -1.52 2.05
CA SER A 51 -8.94 -2.90 2.29
C SER A 51 -9.92 -3.63 3.22
N SER A 52 -10.58 -2.90 4.13
CA SER A 52 -11.67 -3.40 4.97
C SER A 52 -12.91 -3.87 4.18
N ASP A 53 -13.18 -3.34 2.98
CA ASP A 53 -14.29 -3.80 2.13
C ASP A 53 -14.05 -5.22 1.56
N TYR A 54 -12.85 -5.78 1.75
CA TYR A 54 -12.44 -7.12 1.30
C TYR A 54 -12.17 -8.06 2.48
N ALA A 55 -12.66 -7.73 3.68
CA ALA A 55 -12.40 -8.49 4.90
C ALA A 55 -12.79 -9.98 4.80
N ASP A 56 -13.88 -10.33 4.11
CA ASP A 56 -14.29 -11.72 3.95
C ASP A 56 -13.26 -12.53 3.16
N VAL A 57 -12.86 -12.03 1.98
CA VAL A 57 -11.83 -12.65 1.13
C VAL A 57 -10.49 -12.76 1.87
N LEU A 58 -10.11 -11.71 2.61
CA LEU A 58 -8.89 -11.70 3.41
C LEU A 58 -8.94 -12.73 4.54
N THR A 59 -10.08 -12.83 5.23
CA THR A 59 -10.28 -13.78 6.33
C THR A 59 -10.26 -15.22 5.84
N GLU A 60 -10.90 -15.51 4.70
CA GLU A 60 -10.83 -16.82 4.03
C GLU A 60 -9.39 -17.20 3.65
N LYS A 61 -8.56 -16.20 3.34
CA LYS A 61 -7.14 -16.35 3.05
C LYS A 61 -6.24 -16.33 4.30
N GLY A 62 -6.82 -16.34 5.51
CA GLY A 62 -6.07 -16.38 6.77
C GLY A 62 -5.49 -15.04 7.22
N VAL A 63 -5.92 -13.93 6.62
CA VAL A 63 -5.51 -12.57 6.99
C VAL A 63 -6.53 -11.96 7.94
N ARG A 64 -6.08 -11.53 9.12
CA ARG A 64 -6.88 -10.73 10.05
C ARG A 64 -6.96 -9.29 9.55
N VAL A 65 -8.14 -8.68 9.57
CA VAL A 65 -8.32 -7.28 9.16
C VAL A 65 -8.71 -6.40 10.34
N LEU A 66 -8.05 -5.26 10.47
CA LEU A 66 -8.41 -4.18 11.39
C LEU A 66 -8.66 -2.91 10.58
N GLY A 67 -9.72 -2.18 10.89
CA GLY A 67 -10.01 -0.90 10.25
C GLY A 67 -10.80 0.01 11.17
N PRO A 68 -11.03 1.27 10.78
CA PRO A 68 -11.88 2.20 11.53
C PRO A 68 -13.30 1.63 11.68
N ASN A 69 -13.84 1.70 12.89
CA ASN A 69 -15.23 1.34 13.16
C ASN A 69 -16.15 2.47 12.66
N PHE A 70 -16.77 2.30 11.51
CA PHE A 70 -17.93 3.10 11.11
C PHE A 70 -19.17 2.50 11.78
N ALA A 71 -19.26 2.63 13.11
CA ALA A 71 -20.49 2.26 13.80
C ALA A 71 -21.65 3.09 13.22
N ASN A 72 -22.79 2.45 12.95
CA ASN A 72 -24.08 3.03 12.55
C ASN A 72 -24.66 3.99 13.61
N SER A 73 -23.86 4.92 14.11
CA SER A 73 -24.18 5.89 15.13
C SER A 73 -23.68 7.24 14.65
N ASN A 74 -24.50 8.28 14.86
CA ASN A 74 -24.29 9.69 14.50
C ASN A 74 -23.04 10.35 15.17
N LEU A 75 -21.89 9.68 15.16
CA LEU A 75 -20.61 10.16 15.66
C LEU A 75 -19.79 10.59 14.45
N ASP A 76 -19.73 11.90 14.20
CA ASP A 76 -19.01 12.56 13.09
C ASP A 76 -17.49 12.39 13.14
N THR A 77 -16.94 11.45 13.91
CA THR A 77 -15.50 11.27 14.09
C THR A 77 -15.12 9.80 14.11
N PRO A 78 -14.40 9.29 13.09
CA PRO A 78 -13.92 7.92 13.09
C PRO A 78 -12.96 7.71 14.26
N SER A 79 -13.31 6.81 15.18
CA SER A 79 -12.40 6.40 16.25
C SER A 79 -11.53 5.24 15.77
N LEU A 80 -10.22 5.44 15.75
CA LEU A 80 -9.27 4.36 15.46
C LEU A 80 -9.22 3.38 16.65
N PRO A 81 -9.46 2.07 16.46
CA PRO A 81 -9.48 1.12 17.56
C PRO A 81 -8.13 1.01 18.29
N ALA A 82 -8.16 0.86 19.62
CA ALA A 82 -6.96 0.59 20.42
C ALA A 82 -6.21 -0.68 19.94
N ALA A 83 -6.93 -1.62 19.32
CA ALA A 83 -6.39 -2.83 18.73
C ALA A 83 -5.31 -2.57 17.66
N ILE A 84 -5.36 -1.43 16.95
CA ILE A 84 -4.34 -1.06 15.95
C ILE A 84 -2.98 -0.85 16.61
N GLY A 85 -2.94 -0.07 17.70
CA GLY A 85 -1.69 0.19 18.42
C GLY A 85 -1.06 -1.10 18.99
N ASN A 86 -1.91 -2.00 19.48
CA ASN A 86 -1.47 -3.30 20.00
C ASN A 86 -0.90 -4.18 18.88
N ALA A 87 -1.60 -4.29 17.74
CA ALA A 87 -1.10 -5.04 16.59
C ALA A 87 0.27 -4.51 16.11
N ILE A 88 0.44 -3.19 16.04
CA ILE A 88 1.74 -2.58 15.69
C ILE A 88 2.82 -2.90 16.73
N SER A 89 2.48 -3.20 17.97
CA SER A 89 3.46 -3.45 19.05
C SER A 89 3.75 -4.95 19.27
N GLU A 90 2.84 -5.84 18.88
CA GLU A 90 2.89 -7.29 19.13
C GLU A 90 3.60 -8.09 18.01
N GLY A 91 4.03 -9.32 18.31
CA GLY A 91 4.99 -10.10 17.49
C GLY A 91 4.51 -10.71 16.17
N GLU A 92 3.32 -10.38 15.67
CA GLU A 92 2.78 -10.90 14.39
C GLU A 92 3.11 -9.97 13.22
N ARG A 93 3.01 -10.46 11.97
CA ARG A 93 3.27 -9.65 10.76
C ARG A 93 2.12 -8.67 10.54
N VAL A 94 2.47 -7.40 10.36
CA VAL A 94 1.50 -6.30 10.20
C VAL A 94 1.76 -5.58 8.88
N ILE A 95 0.71 -5.35 8.12
CA ILE A 95 0.72 -4.52 6.92
C ILE A 95 -0.28 -3.38 7.17
N ILE A 96 0.14 -2.15 6.90
CA ILE A 96 -0.69 -0.95 7.12
C ILE A 96 -0.94 -0.28 5.78
N ASP A 97 -2.19 -0.27 5.33
CA ASP A 97 -2.65 0.42 4.14
C ASP A 97 -3.01 1.87 4.51
N VAL A 98 -2.15 2.81 4.13
CA VAL A 98 -2.33 4.23 4.45
C VAL A 98 -3.16 4.90 3.37
N GLY A 99 -4.14 5.72 3.78
CA GLY A 99 -4.90 6.56 2.86
C GLY A 99 -3.99 7.45 1.99
N GLY A 100 -4.45 7.75 0.78
CA GLY A 100 -3.65 8.48 -0.22
C GLY A 100 -3.64 9.99 -0.09
N ASP A 101 -4.24 10.53 0.96
CA ASP A 101 -4.40 11.96 1.21
C ASP A 101 -3.75 12.38 2.54
N ASP A 102 -3.75 13.69 2.79
CA ASP A 102 -3.19 14.29 4.00
C ASP A 102 -3.81 13.74 5.29
N ALA A 103 -5.10 13.38 5.27
CA ALA A 103 -5.79 12.87 6.45
C ALA A 103 -5.40 11.42 6.74
N GLY A 104 -5.26 10.57 5.73
CA GLY A 104 -4.72 9.22 5.84
C GLY A 104 -3.29 9.22 6.39
N ALA A 105 -2.43 10.10 5.86
CA ALA A 105 -1.07 10.26 6.37
C ALA A 105 -1.05 10.79 7.82
N THR A 106 -1.92 11.76 8.14
CA THR A 106 -2.04 12.31 9.50
C THR A 106 -2.55 11.28 10.51
N ALA A 107 -3.50 10.42 10.12
CA ALA A 107 -4.02 9.35 10.96
C ALA A 107 -2.92 8.36 11.38
N LEU A 108 -1.97 8.08 10.48
CA LEU A 108 -0.80 7.25 10.79
C LEU A 108 0.12 7.90 11.84
N GLY A 109 0.21 9.24 11.84
CA GLY A 109 1.04 10.01 12.78
C GLY A 109 0.68 9.82 14.27
N VAL A 110 -0.54 9.36 14.58
CA VAL A 110 -0.96 8.99 15.94
C VAL A 110 -0.18 7.79 16.47
N TYR A 111 0.30 6.91 15.59
CA TYR A 111 1.05 5.70 15.93
C TYR A 111 2.56 5.85 15.75
N SER A 112 3.08 7.07 15.56
CA SER A 112 4.50 7.30 15.24
C SER A 112 5.46 6.70 16.28
N ARG A 113 5.07 6.69 17.57
CA ARG A 113 5.87 6.07 18.64
C ARG A 113 5.93 4.55 18.51
N GLN A 114 4.78 3.90 18.30
CA GLN A 114 4.69 2.45 18.11
C GLN A 114 5.44 2.03 16.84
N LEU A 115 5.28 2.79 15.76
CA LEU A 115 6.00 2.58 14.51
C LEU A 115 7.50 2.76 14.69
N SER A 116 7.96 3.81 15.37
CA SER A 116 9.38 4.00 15.65
C SER A 116 9.99 2.84 16.44
N ASN A 117 9.25 2.24 17.37
CA ASN A 117 9.73 1.08 18.13
C ASN A 117 9.71 -0.22 17.30
N ALA A 118 8.76 -0.35 16.38
CA ALA A 118 8.63 -1.52 15.53
C ALA A 118 9.63 -1.53 14.35
N ASP A 119 10.28 -0.39 14.08
CA ASP A 119 11.23 -0.19 12.99
C ASP A 119 10.68 -0.74 11.64
N PRO A 120 9.60 -0.18 11.08
CA PRO A 120 8.91 -0.76 9.93
C PRO A 120 9.71 -0.65 8.63
N ASP A 121 9.33 -1.47 7.65
CA ASP A 121 9.52 -1.12 6.24
C ASP A 121 8.44 -0.10 5.86
N VAL A 122 8.83 0.98 5.19
CA VAL A 122 7.88 1.99 4.70
C VAL A 122 8.03 2.07 3.20
N ILE A 123 7.07 1.47 2.51
CA ILE A 123 7.02 1.34 1.05
C ILE A 123 6.28 2.55 0.49
N TYR A 124 7.01 3.41 -0.21
CA TYR A 124 6.42 4.48 -1.00
C TYR A 124 6.00 3.97 -2.38
N VAL A 125 4.70 3.95 -2.65
CA VAL A 125 4.11 3.42 -3.88
C VAL A 125 3.96 4.54 -4.91
N VAL A 126 4.66 4.39 -6.03
CA VAL A 126 4.60 5.34 -7.15
C VAL A 126 3.86 4.75 -8.35
N ASN A 127 3.18 5.61 -9.11
CA ASN A 127 2.59 5.25 -10.39
C ASN A 127 2.77 6.42 -11.37
N LYS A 128 3.61 6.24 -12.39
CA LYS A 128 3.91 7.24 -13.44
C LYS A 128 2.65 7.75 -14.15
N TYR A 129 1.61 6.93 -14.23
CA TYR A 129 0.42 7.21 -15.03
C TYR A 129 -0.68 7.96 -14.25
N ARG A 130 -0.34 8.55 -13.10
CA ARG A 130 -1.23 9.43 -12.35
C ARG A 130 -1.00 10.88 -12.73
N SER A 131 -2.08 11.61 -12.95
CA SER A 131 -2.08 12.99 -13.44
C SER A 131 -1.37 13.99 -12.53
N GLN A 132 -1.13 13.62 -11.27
CA GLN A 132 -0.47 14.46 -10.26
C GLN A 132 0.97 14.00 -9.94
N THR A 133 1.44 12.92 -10.56
CA THR A 133 2.82 12.42 -10.41
C THR A 133 3.35 12.01 -11.79
N THR A 134 3.22 12.93 -12.74
CA THR A 134 3.62 12.70 -14.14
C THR A 134 5.12 12.83 -14.34
N VAL A 135 5.79 13.59 -13.46
CA VAL A 135 7.26 13.72 -13.43
C VAL A 135 7.85 13.28 -12.07
N PRO A 136 9.10 12.81 -12.02
CA PRO A 136 9.71 12.28 -10.80
C PRO A 136 9.72 13.25 -9.61
N GLU A 137 9.92 14.54 -9.88
CA GLU A 137 10.00 15.60 -8.88
C GLU A 137 8.67 15.74 -8.11
N GLU A 138 7.53 15.67 -8.80
CA GLU A 138 6.20 15.68 -8.16
C GLU A 138 6.03 14.50 -7.19
N ALA A 139 6.52 13.32 -7.58
CA ALA A 139 6.47 12.16 -6.68
C ALA A 139 7.39 12.35 -5.45
N VAL A 140 8.51 13.05 -5.58
CA VAL A 140 9.40 13.37 -4.45
C VAL A 140 8.77 14.39 -3.51
N GLU A 141 8.09 15.40 -4.06
CA GLU A 141 7.37 16.42 -3.27
C GLU A 141 6.26 15.79 -2.43
N ILE A 142 5.43 14.94 -3.04
CA ILE A 142 4.36 14.21 -2.34
C ILE A 142 4.92 13.30 -1.26
N LEU A 143 6.04 12.62 -1.51
CA LEU A 143 6.70 11.82 -0.47
C LEU A 143 7.06 12.70 0.72
N GLY A 144 7.65 13.88 0.49
CA GLY A 144 7.98 14.83 1.55
C GLY A 144 6.77 15.28 2.37
N GLU A 145 5.61 15.45 1.75
CA GLU A 145 4.34 15.76 2.42
C GLU A 145 3.87 14.61 3.31
N ILE A 146 3.83 13.40 2.76
CA ILE A 146 3.44 12.18 3.49
C ILE A 146 4.34 11.99 4.71
N GLU A 147 5.67 12.09 4.55
CA GLU A 147 6.61 11.91 5.65
C GLU A 147 6.43 12.93 6.78
N ARG A 148 6.10 14.19 6.43
CA ARG A 148 5.81 15.24 7.43
C ARG A 148 4.52 14.95 8.18
N ALA A 149 3.45 14.59 7.47
CA ALA A 149 2.15 14.31 8.07
C ALA A 149 2.18 13.05 8.94
N ALA A 150 2.76 11.97 8.43
CA ALA A 150 2.84 10.68 9.11
C ALA A 150 3.96 10.59 10.16
N LYS A 151 4.89 11.55 10.18
CA LYS A 151 6.07 11.57 11.06
C LYS A 151 6.89 10.28 10.96
N ILE A 152 7.03 9.76 9.74
CA ILE A 152 7.77 8.54 9.44
C ILE A 152 8.47 8.69 8.08
N LYS A 153 9.66 8.11 7.94
CA LYS A 153 10.45 8.17 6.70
C LYS A 153 10.22 6.92 5.84
N ALA A 154 10.13 7.10 4.53
CA ALA A 154 10.10 5.97 3.60
C ALA A 154 11.45 5.22 3.64
N THR A 155 11.41 3.91 3.46
CA THR A 155 12.62 3.05 3.43
C THR A 155 12.90 2.49 2.05
N CYS A 156 11.90 2.44 1.18
CA CYS A 156 12.04 1.95 -0.19
C CYS A 156 10.86 2.39 -1.07
N ILE A 157 11.01 2.18 -2.38
CA ILE A 157 10.01 2.51 -3.41
C ILE A 157 9.43 1.22 -3.99
N ALA A 158 8.11 1.18 -4.17
CA ALA A 158 7.43 0.21 -5.03
C ALA A 158 6.96 0.91 -6.31
N ASN A 159 7.47 0.44 -7.46
CA ASN A 159 6.95 0.89 -8.75
C ASN A 159 5.64 0.14 -9.07
N ASN A 160 4.51 0.80 -8.86
CA ASN A 160 3.18 0.28 -9.20
C ASN A 160 2.57 1.05 -10.38
N SER A 161 3.37 1.30 -11.41
CA SER A 161 2.94 2.00 -12.61
C SER A 161 2.05 1.11 -13.46
N HIS A 162 0.75 1.43 -13.48
CA HIS A 162 -0.27 0.65 -14.17
C HIS A 162 -1.36 1.55 -14.76
N LEU A 163 -2.02 1.04 -15.81
CA LEU A 163 -3.22 1.61 -16.43
C LEU A 163 -4.45 0.70 -16.19
N LYS A 164 -4.45 -0.05 -15.07
CA LYS A 164 -5.46 -1.06 -14.72
C LYS A 164 -5.52 -2.13 -15.81
N ASP A 165 -6.69 -2.39 -16.40
CA ASP A 165 -6.88 -3.42 -17.43
C ASP A 165 -6.14 -3.11 -18.73
N LEU A 166 -5.71 -1.85 -18.93
CA LEU A 166 -4.90 -1.43 -20.07
C LEU A 166 -3.38 -1.58 -19.82
N THR A 167 -2.98 -2.16 -18.70
CA THR A 167 -1.55 -2.34 -18.38
C THR A 167 -0.95 -3.38 -19.32
N THR A 168 0.04 -2.96 -20.10
CA THR A 168 0.82 -3.83 -20.97
C THR A 168 2.25 -3.99 -20.45
N GLU A 169 3.00 -4.91 -21.05
CA GLU A 169 4.46 -4.98 -20.86
C GLU A 169 5.14 -3.62 -21.11
N GLN A 170 4.77 -2.94 -22.20
CA GLN A 170 5.38 -1.64 -22.54
C GLN A 170 5.05 -0.57 -21.49
N THR A 171 3.84 -0.59 -20.93
CA THR A 171 3.44 0.29 -19.82
C THR A 171 4.39 0.14 -18.63
N ILE A 172 4.84 -1.07 -18.32
CA ILE A 172 5.76 -1.30 -17.21
C ILE A 172 7.17 -0.85 -17.59
N LEU A 173 7.66 -1.22 -18.78
CA LEU A 173 9.00 -0.83 -19.26
C LEU A 173 9.17 0.70 -19.33
N ASP A 174 8.16 1.41 -19.82
CA ASP A 174 8.15 2.88 -19.92
C ASP A 174 8.19 3.57 -18.55
N SER A 175 7.84 2.86 -17.48
CA SER A 175 7.88 3.40 -16.12
C SER A 175 9.24 3.30 -15.45
N LEU A 176 10.17 2.48 -15.98
CA LEU A 176 11.47 2.24 -15.34
C LEU A 176 12.30 3.51 -15.21
N PRO A 177 12.48 4.35 -16.26
CA PRO A 177 13.26 5.57 -16.13
C PRO A 177 12.67 6.55 -15.11
N PHE A 178 11.33 6.57 -14.99
CA PHE A 178 10.64 7.40 -14.01
C PHE A 178 10.99 6.96 -12.58
N VAL A 179 10.85 5.67 -12.26
CA VAL A 179 11.14 5.20 -10.89
C VAL A 179 12.63 5.23 -10.56
N GLU A 180 13.50 5.03 -11.55
CA GLU A 180 14.95 5.20 -11.39
C GLU A 180 15.31 6.63 -10.99
N GLU A 181 14.71 7.63 -11.63
CA GLU A 181 14.95 9.03 -11.25
C GLU A 181 14.34 9.36 -9.87
N VAL A 182 13.15 8.86 -9.54
CA VAL A 182 12.60 9.00 -8.17
C VAL A 182 13.54 8.37 -7.13
N SER A 183 14.06 7.18 -7.41
CA SER A 183 15.03 6.49 -6.54
C SER A 183 16.30 7.31 -6.34
N LYS A 184 16.83 7.90 -7.41
CA LYS A 184 18.01 8.77 -7.36
C LYS A 184 17.75 10.06 -6.58
N LEU A 185 16.62 10.73 -6.79
CA LEU A 185 16.27 11.99 -6.12
C LEU A 185 16.00 11.80 -4.62
N THR A 186 15.38 10.69 -4.24
CA THR A 186 15.06 10.37 -2.83
C THR A 186 16.20 9.66 -2.10
N GLY A 187 17.11 9.01 -2.83
CA GLY A 187 18.10 8.09 -2.28
C GLY A 187 17.52 6.75 -1.80
N LEU A 188 16.24 6.47 -2.08
CA LEU A 188 15.56 5.25 -1.63
C LEU A 188 15.76 4.11 -2.64
N PRO A 189 16.03 2.87 -2.19
CA PRO A 189 16.13 1.74 -3.08
C PRO A 189 14.75 1.34 -3.66
N ILE A 190 14.74 0.90 -4.93
CA ILE A 190 13.57 0.29 -5.55
C ILE A 190 13.44 -1.14 -5.01
N ARG A 191 12.36 -1.43 -4.26
CA ARG A 191 12.11 -2.74 -3.66
C ARG A 191 11.61 -3.74 -4.70
N PHE A 192 10.64 -3.33 -5.50
CA PHE A 192 10.10 -4.14 -6.59
C PHE A 192 9.34 -3.28 -7.60
N THR A 193 9.15 -3.87 -8.78
CA THR A 193 8.18 -3.39 -9.78
C THR A 193 7.03 -4.36 -9.86
N THR A 194 5.80 -3.86 -9.76
CA THR A 194 4.61 -4.71 -9.86
C THR A 194 4.31 -5.07 -11.31
N THR A 195 3.73 -6.24 -11.54
CA THR A 195 3.22 -6.63 -12.85
C THR A 195 1.90 -7.39 -12.70
N PRO A 196 0.88 -7.15 -13.53
CA PRO A 196 -0.29 -8.02 -13.54
C PRO A 196 0.12 -9.48 -13.75
N VAL A 197 -0.54 -10.41 -13.04
CA VAL A 197 -0.37 -11.84 -13.27
C VAL A 197 -0.65 -12.15 -14.75
N GLY A 198 0.22 -12.96 -15.38
CA GLY A 198 0.11 -13.34 -16.79
C GLY A 198 0.87 -12.45 -17.76
N VAL A 199 1.39 -11.29 -17.33
CA VAL A 199 2.31 -10.48 -18.15
C VAL A 199 3.74 -11.04 -18.03
N ALA A 200 4.28 -11.56 -19.13
CA ALA A 200 5.58 -12.20 -19.17
C ALA A 200 6.73 -11.18 -19.24
N LEU A 201 7.17 -10.68 -18.08
CA LEU A 201 8.33 -9.80 -17.92
C LEU A 201 9.54 -10.48 -17.26
N LEU A 202 9.38 -11.76 -16.90
CA LEU A 202 10.43 -12.58 -16.28
C LEU A 202 11.69 -12.51 -17.17
N ASN A 203 12.80 -12.06 -16.59
CA ASN A 203 14.13 -11.81 -17.19
C ASN A 203 14.41 -10.41 -17.74
N LYS A 204 13.43 -9.49 -17.82
CA LYS A 204 13.66 -8.11 -18.30
C LYS A 204 13.87 -7.09 -17.20
N ILE A 205 13.30 -7.34 -16.01
CA ILE A 205 13.29 -6.41 -14.89
C ILE A 205 13.65 -7.19 -13.61
N PRO A 206 14.63 -6.74 -12.81
CA PRO A 206 14.91 -7.35 -11.52
C PRO A 206 13.77 -7.08 -10.54
N LEU A 207 13.53 -8.01 -9.60
CA LEU A 207 12.59 -7.83 -8.47
C LEU A 207 11.13 -7.55 -8.91
N LEU A 208 10.58 -8.39 -9.80
CA LEU A 208 9.17 -8.33 -10.17
C LEU A 208 8.26 -8.87 -9.07
N TYR A 209 7.19 -8.15 -8.77
CA TYR A 209 6.14 -8.56 -7.86
C TYR A 209 4.82 -8.76 -8.62
N PRO A 210 4.38 -10.01 -8.86
CA PRO A 210 3.12 -10.25 -9.56
C PRO A 210 1.93 -9.80 -8.70
N ILE A 211 0.98 -9.09 -9.30
CA ILE A 211 -0.23 -8.61 -8.61
C ILE A 211 -1.49 -9.19 -9.24
N SER A 212 -2.37 -9.69 -8.39
CA SER A 212 -3.77 -9.99 -8.73
C SER A 212 -4.64 -8.77 -8.44
N VAL A 213 -5.70 -8.58 -9.24
CA VAL A 213 -6.66 -7.49 -9.04
C VAL A 213 -7.79 -7.97 -8.15
N TYR A 214 -7.68 -7.66 -6.85
CA TYR A 214 -8.74 -7.92 -5.87
C TYR A 214 -9.69 -6.73 -5.73
N VAL A 215 -9.14 -5.52 -5.86
CA VAL A 215 -9.86 -4.28 -5.66
C VAL A 215 -10.59 -3.89 -6.95
N LYS A 216 -11.91 -4.08 -6.96
CA LYS A 216 -12.80 -3.80 -8.10
C LYS A 216 -13.69 -2.59 -7.84
N ALA A 217 -14.05 -1.88 -8.91
CA ALA A 217 -15.01 -0.79 -8.84
C ALA A 217 -16.40 -1.28 -8.44
N PRO A 218 -17.22 -0.44 -7.79
CA PRO A 218 -18.56 -0.85 -7.34
C PRO A 218 -19.44 -1.44 -8.46
N TRP A 219 -19.34 -0.91 -9.69
CA TRP A 219 -20.09 -1.41 -10.84
C TRP A 219 -19.55 -2.73 -11.41
N GLU A 220 -18.28 -3.07 -11.14
CA GLU A 220 -17.69 -4.37 -11.51
C GLU A 220 -18.10 -5.47 -10.52
N LYS A 221 -18.48 -5.10 -9.28
CA LYS A 221 -19.03 -6.03 -8.28
C LYS A 221 -20.47 -6.43 -8.59
N ALA A 222 -21.24 -5.58 -9.27
CA ALA A 222 -22.66 -5.80 -9.59
C ALA A 222 -22.90 -6.74 -10.79
N GLY A 223 -21.83 -7.19 -11.47
CA GLY A 223 -21.90 -7.98 -12.71
C GLY A 223 -21.70 -9.49 -12.55
N ASN A 224 -21.66 -10.03 -11.32
CA ASN A 224 -21.53 -11.46 -11.04
C ASN A 224 -22.77 -12.01 -10.34
#